data_AF-A0A4P0YH24-F1
#
_entry.id   AF-A0A4P0YH24-F1
#
_cell.length_a   1.000
_cell.length_b   1.000
_cell.length_c   1.000
_cell.angle_alpha   90.00
_cell.angle_beta   90.00
_cell.angle_gamma   90.00
#
_symmetry.space_group_name_H-M   'P 1'
#
loop_
_entity.id
_entity.type
_entity.pdbx_description
1 polymer ?
#
loop_
_entity_poly.entity_id
_entity_poly.type
_entity_poly.pdbx_seq_one_letter_code
_entity_poly.pdbx_strand_id
1 'polypeptide(L)'
;MGRVTSLLAYHTSYMVYRDDLVLQQRTYSVIRNHLLEMMLLSDETRQRVSILEYIQDRTLLSRSSILNVLSALKKGRLYYLCPRRLFTKYRLTS
;
A
#
# COMPACT_ATOMS: atom_id res chain seq x y z
N MET A 1 -12.15 -40.25 7.79
CA MET A 1 -12.13 -39.20 6.74
C MET A 1 -11.89 -37.78 7.26
N GLY A 2 -12.38 -37.35 8.45
CA GLY A 2 -12.25 -35.94 8.91
C GLY A 2 -10.87 -35.44 9.37
N ARG A 3 -9.92 -36.32 9.72
CA ARG A 3 -8.59 -35.92 10.24
C ARG A 3 -7.61 -35.44 9.15
N VAL A 4 -7.76 -35.93 7.93
CA VAL A 4 -6.92 -35.52 6.79
C VAL A 4 -7.39 -34.17 6.27
N THR A 5 -8.70 -33.93 6.27
CA THR A 5 -9.31 -32.65 5.89
C THR A 5 -8.94 -31.53 6.86
N SER A 6 -8.89 -31.79 8.17
CA SER A 6 -8.49 -30.76 9.14
C SER A 6 -7.01 -30.39 9.04
N LEU A 7 -6.12 -31.36 8.80
CA LEU A 7 -4.70 -31.10 8.57
C LEU A 7 -4.47 -30.32 7.26
N LEU A 8 -5.15 -30.71 6.19
CA LEU A 8 -5.07 -30.02 4.90
C LEU A 8 -5.65 -28.60 4.98
N ALA A 9 -6.76 -28.41 5.69
CA ALA A 9 -7.34 -27.09 5.93
C ALA A 9 -6.36 -26.19 6.69
N TYR A 10 -5.76 -26.70 7.78
CA TYR A 10 -4.75 -25.96 8.54
C TYR A 10 -3.55 -25.58 7.66
N HIS A 11 -3.03 -26.52 6.88
CA HIS A 11 -1.91 -26.28 5.97
C HIS A 11 -2.25 -25.23 4.90
N THR A 12 -3.46 -25.30 4.33
CA THR A 12 -3.93 -24.33 3.33
C THR A 12 -4.11 -22.94 3.93
N SER A 13 -4.73 -22.82 5.11
CA SER A 13 -4.88 -21.55 5.81
C SER A 13 -3.52 -20.93 6.16
N TYR A 14 -2.54 -21.74 6.56
CA TYR A 14 -1.20 -21.26 6.84
C TYR A 14 -0.46 -20.77 5.59
N MET A 15 -0.59 -21.48 4.45
CA MET A 15 -0.03 -21.02 3.17
C MET A 15 -0.65 -19.70 2.73
N VAL A 16 -1.98 -19.58 2.77
CA VAL A 16 -2.69 -18.33 2.43
C VAL A 16 -2.25 -17.17 3.33
N TYR A 17 -2.06 -17.41 4.62
CA TYR A 17 -1.56 -16.39 5.55
C TYR A 17 -0.14 -15.94 5.21
N ARG A 18 0.76 -16.88 4.89
CA ARG A 18 2.12 -16.54 4.46
C ARG A 18 2.15 -15.78 3.15
N ASP A 19 1.32 -16.18 2.18
CA ASP A 19 1.19 -15.48 0.90
C ASP A 19 0.68 -14.06 1.11
N ASP A 20 -0.33 -13.86 1.97
CA ASP A 20 -0.82 -12.53 2.29
C ASP A 20 0.28 -11.65 2.90
N LEU A 21 1.06 -12.17 3.85
CA LEU A 21 2.19 -11.42 4.45
C LEU A 21 3.26 -11.03 3.42
N VAL A 22 3.65 -11.95 2.54
CA VAL A 22 4.68 -11.68 1.51
C VAL A 22 4.13 -10.70 0.47
N LEU A 23 2.88 -10.87 0.07
CA LEU A 23 2.20 -10.00 -0.88
C LEU A 23 2.03 -8.60 -0.29
N GLN A 24 1.71 -8.47 0.99
CA GLN A 24 1.66 -7.18 1.68
C GLN A 24 3.01 -6.47 1.72
N GLN A 25 4.10 -7.18 2.02
CA GLN A 25 5.46 -6.60 2.02
C GLN A 25 5.88 -6.12 0.62
N ARG A 26 5.58 -6.90 -0.42
CA ARG A 26 5.84 -6.49 -1.81
C ARG A 26 4.96 -5.33 -2.24
N THR A 27 3.66 -5.38 -1.94
CA THR A 27 2.69 -4.32 -2.23
C THR A 27 3.10 -3.00 -1.58
N TYR A 28 3.52 -3.04 -0.32
CA TYR A 28 4.06 -1.89 0.38
C TYR A 28 5.27 -1.29 -0.33
N SER A 29 6.22 -2.14 -0.73
CA SER A 29 7.46 -1.70 -1.39
C SER A 29 7.19 -1.06 -2.75
N VAL A 30 6.29 -1.64 -3.55
CA VAL A 30 5.85 -1.10 -4.84
C VAL A 30 5.19 0.26 -4.66
N ILE A 31 4.21 0.37 -3.76
CA ILE A 31 3.52 1.62 -3.45
C ILE A 31 4.51 2.69 -2.95
N ARG A 32 5.44 2.32 -2.08
CA ARG A 32 6.47 3.23 -1.57
C ARG A 32 7.36 3.75 -2.70
N ASN A 33 7.80 2.90 -3.61
CA ASN A 33 8.64 3.31 -4.74
C ASN A 33 7.90 4.29 -5.65
N HIS A 34 6.64 4.00 -6.02
CA HIS A 34 5.85 4.92 -6.84
C HIS A 34 5.59 6.25 -6.14
N LEU A 35 5.40 6.25 -4.82
CA LEU A 35 5.30 7.50 -4.06
C LEU A 35 6.60 8.33 -4.12
N LEU A 36 7.77 7.68 -4.08
CA LEU A 36 9.05 8.38 -4.23
C LEU A 36 9.23 8.92 -5.65
N GLU A 37 8.82 8.17 -6.68
CA GLU A 37 8.80 8.63 -8.06
C GLU A 37 7.88 9.85 -8.22
N MET A 38 6.69 9.84 -7.62
CA MET A 38 5.78 10.99 -7.61
C MET A 38 6.37 12.23 -6.91
N MET A 39 7.28 12.06 -5.94
CA MET A 39 7.96 13.19 -5.30
C MET A 39 8.98 13.86 -6.22
N LEU A 40 9.48 13.15 -7.23
CA LEU A 40 10.42 13.65 -8.24
C LEU A 40 9.72 14.31 -9.44
N LEU A 41 8.39 14.14 -9.57
CA LEU A 41 7.60 14.79 -10.61
C LEU A 41 7.51 16.30 -10.39
N SER A 42 7.41 17.06 -11.49
CA SER A 42 7.13 18.48 -11.49
C SER A 42 5.82 18.81 -10.76
N ASP A 43 5.79 19.95 -10.08
CA ASP A 43 4.63 20.39 -9.27
C ASP A 43 3.32 20.41 -10.07
N GLU A 44 3.38 20.82 -11.33
CA GLU A 44 2.22 20.86 -12.23
C GLU A 44 1.61 19.47 -12.45
N THR A 45 2.45 18.46 -12.65
CA THR A 45 2.03 17.07 -12.87
C THR A 45 1.52 16.46 -11.57
N ARG A 46 2.20 16.75 -10.45
CA ARG A 46 1.85 16.24 -9.12
C ARG A 46 0.50 16.75 -8.61
N GLN A 47 0.10 17.96 -9.00
CA GLN A 47 -1.20 18.52 -8.63
C GLN A 47 -2.35 17.97 -9.48
N ARG A 48 -2.05 17.50 -10.70
CA ARG A 48 -3.07 17.00 -11.64
C ARG A 48 -3.45 15.54 -11.41
N VAL A 49 -2.60 14.76 -10.74
CA VAL A 49 -2.80 13.31 -10.61
C VAL A 49 -2.97 12.92 -9.14
N SER A 50 -4.08 12.24 -8.84
CA SER A 50 -4.28 11.63 -7.53
C SER A 50 -3.29 10.49 -7.30
N ILE A 51 -2.69 10.41 -6.11
CA ILE A 51 -1.80 9.31 -5.70
C ILE A 51 -2.45 7.94 -5.95
N LEU A 52 -3.77 7.84 -5.67
CA LEU A 52 -4.50 6.60 -5.86
C LEU A 52 -4.58 6.21 -7.33
N GLU A 53 -4.95 7.15 -8.20
CA GLU A 53 -5.05 6.91 -9.65
C GLU A 53 -3.68 6.63 -10.27
N TYR A 54 -2.66 7.37 -9.86
CA TYR A 54 -1.28 7.16 -10.32
C TYR A 54 -0.80 5.73 -10.03
N ILE A 55 -0.99 5.27 -8.79
CA ILE A 55 -0.57 3.92 -8.40
C ILE A 55 -1.46 2.87 -9.07
N GLN A 56 -2.77 3.12 -9.16
CA GLN A 56 -3.71 2.16 -9.76
C GLN A 56 -3.51 1.99 -11.27
N ASP A 57 -3.09 3.03 -11.98
CA ASP A 57 -2.77 2.96 -13.42
C ASP A 57 -1.44 2.22 -13.67
N ARG A 58 -0.48 2.37 -12.75
CA ARG A 58 0.88 1.82 -12.90
C ARG A 58 1.08 0.46 -12.24
N THR A 59 0.10 0.01 -11.45
CA THR A 59 0.14 -1.27 -10.74
C THR A 59 -1.16 -2.04 -10.94
N LEU A 60 -1.10 -3.37 -10.97
CA LEU A 60 -2.30 -4.24 -11.00
C LEU A 60 -2.95 -4.42 -9.62
N LEU A 61 -2.71 -3.48 -8.70
CA LEU A 61 -3.18 -3.58 -7.33
C LEU A 61 -4.64 -3.15 -7.22
N SER A 62 -5.39 -3.85 -6.38
CA SER A 62 -6.76 -3.45 -6.07
C SER A 62 -6.77 -2.10 -5.33
N ARG A 63 -7.82 -1.30 -5.58
CA ARG A 63 -8.04 -0.02 -4.90
C ARG A 63 -8.00 -0.16 -3.37
N SER A 64 -8.59 -1.23 -2.84
CA SER A 64 -8.61 -1.53 -1.39
C SER A 64 -7.22 -1.82 -0.84
N SER A 65 -6.40 -2.61 -1.54
CA SER A 65 -5.01 -2.89 -1.14
C SER A 65 -4.17 -1.60 -1.10
N ILE A 66 -4.34 -0.74 -2.11
CA ILE A 66 -3.65 0.56 -2.16
C ILE A 66 -4.07 1.44 -0.99
N LEU A 67 -5.37 1.58 -0.73
CA LEU A 67 -5.89 2.40 0.38
C LEU A 67 -5.48 1.87 1.75
N ASN A 68 -5.44 0.55 1.95
CA ASN A 68 -4.96 -0.06 3.18
C ASN A 68 -3.49 0.29 3.45
N VAL A 69 -2.63 0.17 2.43
CA VAL A 69 -1.23 0.54 2.53
C VAL A 69 -1.05 2.05 2.71
N LEU A 70 -1.79 2.90 1.97
CA LEU A 70 -1.75 4.35 2.14
C LEU A 70 -2.20 4.78 3.55
N SER A 71 -3.21 4.11 4.10
CA SER A 71 -3.68 4.35 5.48
C SER A 71 -2.65 3.90 6.51
N ALA A 72 -2.03 2.73 6.32
CA ALA A 72 -0.94 2.25 7.15
C ALA A 72 0.29 3.16 7.06
N LEU A 73 0.62 3.68 5.87
CA LEU A 73 1.66 4.68 5.65
C LEU A 73 1.30 6.00 6.32
N LYS A 74 0.06 6.47 6.26
CA LYS A 74 -0.36 7.68 6.95
C LYS A 74 -0.23 7.53 8.48
N LYS A 75 -0.55 6.33 9.00
CA LYS A 75 -0.43 5.99 10.43
C LYS A 75 1.04 5.84 10.87
N GLY A 76 1.89 5.25 10.03
CA GLY A 76 3.32 5.02 10.32
C GLY A 76 4.24 6.22 10.01
N ARG A 77 3.91 7.04 9.00
CA ARG A 77 4.68 8.23 8.59
C ARG A 77 4.47 9.44 9.49
N LEU A 78 3.58 9.38 10.50
CA LEU A 78 3.57 10.41 11.55
C LEU A 78 4.86 10.36 12.40
N TYR A 79 5.59 9.23 12.41
CA TYR A 79 6.73 9.03 13.31
C TYR A 79 8.11 9.15 12.64
N TYR A 80 8.23 8.89 11.33
CA TYR A 80 9.55 8.80 10.68
C TYR A 80 9.74 9.72 9.46
N LEU A 81 8.73 10.47 9.03
CA LEU A 81 8.78 11.27 7.79
C LEU A 81 8.66 12.77 8.02
N CYS A 82 9.07 13.29 9.18
CA CYS A 82 9.07 14.73 9.44
C CYS A 82 10.17 15.20 10.40
N PRO A 83 11.25 15.80 9.88
CA PRO A 83 11.73 17.08 10.33
C PRO A 83 11.13 18.15 9.40
N ARG A 84 10.06 18.79 9.88
CA ARG A 84 9.49 20.08 9.43
C ARG A 84 9.21 20.28 7.92
N ARG A 85 7.90 20.37 7.61
CA ARG A 85 7.26 21.21 6.56
C ARG A 85 7.06 20.67 5.13
N LEU A 86 6.46 19.49 4.91
CA LEU A 86 5.97 19.17 3.53
C LEU A 86 4.59 18.51 3.40
N PHE A 87 3.87 18.18 4.47
CA PHE A 87 2.58 17.45 4.34
C PHE A 87 1.30 18.23 4.66
N THR A 88 1.35 19.55 4.82
CA THR A 88 0.16 20.34 5.22
C THR A 88 -0.83 20.68 4.09
N LYS A 89 -0.66 20.17 2.86
CA LYS A 89 -1.46 20.60 1.70
C LYS A 89 -2.18 19.51 0.90
N TYR A 90 -2.08 18.23 1.25
CA TYR A 90 -2.80 17.17 0.53
C TYR A 90 -4.01 16.70 1.35
N ARG A 91 -5.04 17.53 1.32
CA ARG A 91 -6.39 17.25 1.82
C ARG A 91 -6.96 16.10 0.97
N LEU A 92 -6.84 14.87 1.47
CA LEU A 92 -7.74 13.77 1.06
C LEU A 92 -9.13 14.17 1.58
N THR A 93 -9.92 14.82 0.74
CA THR A 93 -11.32 15.16 1.00
C THR A 93 -12.13 13.87 1.12
N SER A 94 -12.68 13.62 2.31
CA SER A 94 -14.08 13.19 2.43
C SER A 94 -14.99 14.33 2.03
#